data_AF-A0A9C8JEM8-F1
#
_entry.id   AF-A0A9C8JEM8-F1
#
_cell.length_a   1.000
_cell.length_b   1.000
_cell.length_c   1.000
_cell.angle_alpha   90.00
_cell.angle_beta   90.00
_cell.angle_gamma   90.00
#
_symmetry.space_group_name_H-M   'P 1'
#
loop_
_entity.id
_entity.type
_entity.pdbx_description
1 polymer ?
#
loop_
_entity_poly.entity_id
_entity_poly.type
_entity_poly.pdbx_seq_one_letter_code
_entity_poly.pdbx_strand_id
1 'polypeptide(L)'
;QLASLAQIGDGIYQTISSDDGDIQNLIANSNAAVTEQTMEDSKHLVEQWAEQGPWLLLLLLPLAALYFRKGLLIVPVIVLMNYPQDSYAFEWQDLWKTPDQQGQQAFDHQQYEQAAAKFKSPDWQAAAQYKAEKYQQAAETLQPLQQPTADVYYNRATALAKAGQLQPALDVYNKALKLNPKHEDALYNKKLVEQALEKQKQDKKQDQDKKKSDEEKQNEQDKQTESNQASQPEKEADDKQAQQQSAQNPDKSDEQKQAQEQWLKRIPDDPAGLLKRKFKYQYSQRNRGSQQE
;
A
#
# COMPACT_ATOMS: atom_id res chain seq x y z
N GLN A 1 39.39 35.87 -69.49
CA GLN A 1 40.36 35.05 -68.72
C GLN A 1 39.74 34.55 -67.41
N LEU A 2 39.11 35.39 -66.59
CA LEU A 2 38.47 34.98 -65.32
C LEU A 2 37.33 33.96 -65.49
N ALA A 3 36.47 34.11 -66.51
CA ALA A 3 35.40 33.14 -66.79
C ALA A 3 35.93 31.72 -67.07
N SER A 4 37.05 31.61 -67.81
CA SER A 4 37.68 30.32 -68.11
C SER A 4 38.36 29.70 -66.89
N LEU A 5 38.86 30.52 -65.94
CA LEU A 5 39.44 30.04 -64.70
C LEU A 5 38.35 29.49 -63.75
N ALA A 6 37.20 30.16 -63.68
CA ALA A 6 36.07 29.71 -62.88
C ALA A 6 35.54 28.35 -63.36
N GLN A 7 35.44 28.16 -64.68
CA GLN A 7 34.98 26.89 -65.27
C GLN A 7 35.94 25.72 -65.03
N ILE A 8 37.25 25.98 -64.88
CA ILE A 8 38.23 24.95 -64.50
C ILE A 8 38.10 24.54 -63.02
N GLY A 9 37.66 25.46 -62.15
CA GLY A 9 37.44 25.23 -60.73
C GLY A 9 36.00 24.87 -60.35
N ASP A 10 35.16 24.51 -61.33
CA ASP A 10 33.73 24.23 -61.16
C ASP A 10 32.94 25.38 -60.49
N GLY A 11 33.45 26.61 -60.64
CA GLY A 11 32.87 27.84 -60.11
C GLY A 11 32.12 28.63 -61.17
N ILE A 12 31.17 29.45 -60.71
CA ILE A 12 30.33 30.29 -61.58
C ILE A 12 30.94 31.70 -61.64
N TYR A 13 31.15 32.23 -62.85
CA TYR A 13 31.60 33.60 -63.07
C TYR A 13 30.46 34.47 -63.59
N GLN A 14 30.18 35.57 -62.89
CA GLN A 14 29.19 36.57 -63.30
C GLN A 14 29.80 37.98 -63.21
N THR A 15 29.58 38.81 -64.23
CA THR A 15 29.97 40.22 -64.20
C THR A 15 28.92 41.04 -63.48
N ILE A 16 29.34 42.01 -62.66
CA ILE A 16 28.43 42.88 -61.91
C ILE A 16 27.53 43.67 -62.87
N SER A 17 26.24 43.65 -62.61
CA SER A 17 25.25 44.42 -63.37
C SER A 17 24.78 45.64 -62.58
N SER A 18 24.17 46.60 -63.27
CA SER A 18 23.51 47.74 -62.61
C SER A 18 22.05 47.42 -62.20
N ASP A 19 21.58 46.21 -62.55
CA ASP A 19 20.32 45.63 -62.12
C ASP A 19 20.56 44.36 -61.29
N ASP A 20 19.50 43.78 -60.74
CA ASP A 20 19.58 42.57 -59.90
C ASP A 20 19.80 41.27 -60.71
N GLY A 21 20.09 41.37 -62.01
CA GLY A 21 20.21 40.21 -62.90
C GLY A 21 21.45 39.35 -62.60
N ASP A 22 22.52 39.93 -62.07
CA ASP A 22 23.71 39.21 -61.64
C ASP A 22 23.47 38.35 -60.39
N ILE A 23 22.76 38.90 -59.40
CA ILE A 23 22.37 38.20 -58.17
C ILE A 23 21.37 37.08 -58.47
N GLN A 24 20.37 37.33 -59.31
CA GLN A 24 19.38 36.29 -59.66
C GLN A 24 20.02 35.10 -60.37
N ASN A 25 20.98 35.34 -61.27
CA ASN A 25 21.71 34.26 -61.96
C ASN A 25 22.66 33.49 -61.03
N LEU A 26 23.29 34.16 -60.06
CA LEU A 26 24.08 33.49 -59.02
C LEU A 26 23.22 32.57 -58.14
N ILE A 27 22.03 33.03 -57.72
CA ILE A 27 21.11 32.26 -56.87
C ILE A 27 20.48 31.09 -57.64
N ALA A 28 20.08 31.31 -58.90
CA ALA A 28 19.50 30.25 -59.73
C ALA A 28 20.49 29.10 -59.94
N ASN A 29 21.76 29.42 -60.21
CA ASN A 29 22.79 28.43 -60.43
C ASN A 29 23.32 27.79 -59.13
N SER A 30 23.31 28.50 -58.00
CA SER A 30 23.62 27.89 -56.69
C SER A 30 22.56 26.88 -56.25
N ASN A 31 21.29 27.17 -56.54
CA ASN A 31 20.19 26.26 -56.23
C ASN A 31 20.21 25.02 -57.13
N ALA A 32 20.64 25.14 -58.39
CA ALA A 32 20.83 23.99 -59.28
C ALA A 32 21.93 23.04 -58.76
N ALA A 33 23.03 23.56 -58.21
CA ALA A 33 24.11 22.75 -57.65
C ALA A 33 23.75 22.08 -56.30
N VAL A 34 22.82 22.66 -55.53
CA VAL A 34 22.37 22.10 -54.23
C VAL A 34 21.21 21.10 -54.39
N THR A 35 20.45 21.17 -55.48
CA THR A 35 19.21 20.37 -55.65
C THR A 35 19.46 18.88 -55.91
N GLU A 36 20.66 18.48 -56.35
CA GLU A 36 20.94 17.07 -56.66
C GLU A 36 21.36 16.19 -55.47
N GLN A 37 21.62 16.75 -54.28
CA GLN A 37 22.11 15.96 -53.12
C GLN A 37 21.24 15.97 -51.85
N THR A 38 20.15 16.74 -51.77
CA THR A 38 19.39 16.90 -50.50
C THR A 38 17.92 16.48 -50.52
N MET A 39 17.47 15.72 -51.52
CA MET A 39 16.06 15.34 -51.66
C MET A 39 15.63 14.02 -50.96
N GLU A 40 16.54 13.28 -50.31
CA GLU A 40 16.14 12.03 -49.61
C GLU A 40 16.20 12.08 -48.07
N ASP A 41 17.03 12.92 -47.43
CA ASP A 41 17.31 12.74 -45.98
C ASP A 41 16.73 13.80 -45.02
N SER A 42 15.99 14.80 -45.53
CA SER A 42 15.56 15.97 -44.72
C SER A 42 14.06 16.00 -44.41
N LYS A 43 13.41 14.85 -44.16
CA LYS A 43 12.02 14.81 -43.67
C LYS A 43 11.86 14.79 -42.14
N HIS A 44 12.95 14.79 -41.37
CA HIS A 44 12.87 14.55 -39.92
C HIS A 44 13.70 15.47 -39.01
N LEU A 45 14.01 16.72 -39.38
CA LEU A 45 14.74 17.63 -38.47
C LEU A 45 14.24 19.09 -38.48
N VAL A 46 12.91 19.29 -38.54
CA VAL A 46 12.32 20.51 -37.98
C VAL A 46 11.39 20.06 -36.87
N GLU A 47 11.93 19.93 -35.66
CA GLU A 47 11.10 19.93 -34.45
C GLU A 47 10.35 21.27 -34.40
N GLN A 48 9.15 21.30 -34.98
CA GLN A 48 8.23 22.40 -34.75
C GLN A 48 7.80 22.32 -33.28
N TRP A 49 8.43 23.12 -32.45
CA TRP A 49 7.99 23.34 -31.08
C TRP A 49 6.56 23.86 -31.12
N ALA A 50 5.62 23.04 -30.66
CA ALA A 50 4.23 23.44 -30.55
C ALA A 50 4.11 24.54 -29.49
N GLU A 51 4.03 25.80 -29.92
CA GLU A 51 3.82 26.93 -29.03
C GLU A 51 2.39 26.89 -28.44
N GLN A 52 2.28 26.31 -27.24
CA GLN A 52 1.04 26.31 -26.45
C GLN A 52 0.97 27.47 -25.44
N GLY A 53 1.90 28.44 -25.53
CA GLY A 53 1.95 29.63 -24.68
C GLY A 53 0.64 30.41 -24.55
N PRO A 54 -0.17 30.57 -25.61
CA PRO A 54 -1.47 31.24 -25.52
C PRO A 54 -2.48 30.58 -24.57
N TRP A 55 -2.38 29.26 -24.32
CA TRP A 55 -3.27 28.59 -23.37
C TRP A 55 -2.99 28.97 -21.92
N LEU A 56 -1.75 29.35 -21.59
CA LEU A 56 -1.40 29.89 -20.27
C LEU A 56 -2.05 31.26 -20.00
N LEU A 57 -2.34 32.05 -21.05
CA LEU A 57 -3.04 33.33 -20.90
C LEU A 57 -4.48 33.15 -20.42
N LEU A 58 -5.16 32.06 -20.79
CA LEU A 58 -6.52 31.77 -20.30
C LEU A 58 -6.54 31.50 -18.80
N LEU A 59 -5.47 30.94 -18.23
CA LEU A 59 -5.31 30.72 -16.79
C LEU A 59 -5.02 32.02 -16.02
N LEU A 60 -4.34 32.98 -16.66
CA LEU A 60 -4.02 34.30 -16.10
C LEU A 60 -5.17 35.32 -16.18
N LEU A 61 -6.08 35.16 -17.15
CA LEU A 61 -7.22 36.05 -17.38
C LEU A 61 -8.11 36.27 -16.13
N PRO A 62 -8.52 35.25 -15.35
CA PRO A 62 -9.33 35.48 -14.15
C PRO A 62 -8.58 36.28 -13.07
N LEU A 63 -7.26 36.09 -12.93
CA LEU A 63 -6.43 36.88 -12.00
C LEU A 63 -6.35 38.35 -12.42
N ALA A 64 -6.18 38.61 -13.72
CA ALA A 64 -6.20 39.96 -14.28
C ALA A 64 -7.58 40.64 -14.15
N ALA A 65 -8.66 39.88 -14.32
CA ALA A 65 -10.03 40.38 -14.13
C ALA A 65 -10.32 40.77 -12.66
N LEU A 66 -9.77 40.02 -11.70
CA LEU A 66 -9.88 40.34 -10.27
C LEU A 66 -9.06 41.58 -9.87
N TYR A 67 -7.93 41.83 -10.55
CA TYR A 67 -7.10 43.01 -10.32
C TYR A 67 -7.80 44.33 -10.71
N PHE A 68 -8.63 44.32 -11.74
CA PHE A 68 -9.21 45.55 -12.31
C PHE A 68 -10.37 46.14 -11.48
N ARG A 69 -11.00 45.36 -10.59
CA ARG A 69 -12.21 45.78 -9.86
C ARG A 69 -11.92 46.02 -8.36
N LYS A 70 -11.49 47.26 -8.03
CA LYS A 70 -11.27 47.74 -6.66
C LYS A 70 -12.54 47.57 -5.81
N GLY A 71 -12.59 46.52 -4.99
CA GLY A 71 -13.68 46.27 -4.03
C GLY A 71 -14.26 44.86 -4.02
N LEU A 72 -13.92 43.99 -4.99
CA LEU A 72 -14.45 42.61 -5.04
C LEU A 72 -13.54 41.56 -4.37
N LEU A 73 -12.33 41.93 -3.92
CA LEU A 73 -11.42 41.01 -3.23
C LEU A 73 -11.93 40.50 -1.88
N ILE A 74 -12.88 41.19 -1.25
CA ILE A 74 -13.41 40.82 0.07
C ILE A 74 -14.45 39.69 -0.04
N VAL A 75 -15.21 39.63 -1.14
CA VAL A 75 -16.30 38.65 -1.32
C VAL A 75 -15.79 37.20 -1.41
N PRO A 76 -14.78 36.84 -2.22
CA PRO A 76 -14.28 35.46 -2.24
C PRO A 76 -13.61 35.08 -0.92
N VAL A 77 -12.98 36.01 -0.20
CA VAL A 77 -12.37 35.75 1.12
C VAL A 77 -13.42 35.37 2.16
N ILE A 78 -14.56 36.07 2.18
CA ILE A 78 -15.68 35.77 3.10
C ILE A 78 -16.37 34.44 2.71
N VAL A 79 -16.51 34.17 1.41
CA VAL A 79 -17.06 32.90 0.90
C VAL A 79 -16.14 31.71 1.19
N LEU A 80 -14.82 31.90 1.14
CA LEU A 80 -13.81 30.87 1.46
C LEU A 80 -13.69 30.58 2.97
N MET A 81 -14.10 31.51 3.85
CA MET A 81 -14.06 31.30 5.31
C MET A 81 -15.14 30.33 5.83
N ASN A 82 -16.15 30.00 5.02
CA ASN A 82 -17.32 29.23 5.45
C ASN A 82 -17.45 27.85 4.76
N TYR A 83 -16.31 27.19 4.48
CA TYR A 83 -16.30 25.79 4.02
C TYR A 83 -15.92 24.84 5.16
N PRO A 84 -16.56 23.66 5.26
CA PRO A 84 -16.23 22.65 6.27
C PRO A 84 -14.78 22.20 6.12
N GLN A 85 -14.10 22.09 7.26
CA GLN A 85 -12.70 21.71 7.39
C GLN A 85 -12.54 20.19 7.23
N ASP A 86 -12.75 19.67 6.03
CA ASP A 86 -11.97 18.50 5.64
C ASP A 86 -10.61 19.04 5.21
N SER A 87 -9.61 18.91 6.08
CA SER A 87 -8.24 19.31 5.75
C SER A 87 -7.69 18.36 4.69
N TYR A 88 -7.94 18.66 3.42
CA TYR A 88 -7.21 18.05 2.33
C TYR A 88 -5.79 18.61 2.37
N ALA A 89 -4.88 17.85 2.99
CA ALA A 89 -3.45 18.13 2.96
C ALA A 89 -2.95 17.87 1.53
N PHE A 90 -3.16 18.85 0.66
CA PHE A 90 -2.66 18.83 -0.71
C PHE A 90 -1.14 18.98 -0.68
N GLU A 91 -0.41 17.89 -0.93
CA GLU A 91 1.04 17.90 -1.08
C GLU A 91 1.42 17.93 -2.56
N TRP A 92 2.54 18.60 -2.91
CA TRP A 92 3.07 18.59 -4.28
C TRP A 92 3.27 17.17 -4.85
N GLN A 93 3.41 16.16 -3.97
CA GLN A 93 3.54 14.76 -4.36
C GLN A 93 2.22 14.14 -4.86
N ASP A 94 1.06 14.65 -4.42
CA ASP A 94 -0.27 14.14 -4.81
C ASP A 94 -0.57 14.38 -6.29
N LEU A 95 0.06 15.41 -6.89
CA LEU A 95 -0.05 15.70 -8.32
C LEU A 95 0.60 14.63 -9.20
N TRP A 96 1.60 13.92 -8.67
CA TRP A 96 2.42 13.00 -9.45
C TRP A 96 2.30 11.53 -9.00
N LYS A 97 1.84 11.27 -7.78
CA LYS A 97 1.73 9.93 -7.19
C LYS A 97 0.40 9.75 -6.49
N THR A 98 -0.23 8.59 -6.70
CA THR A 98 -1.43 8.22 -5.94
C THR A 98 -1.08 7.98 -4.48
N PRO A 99 -2.03 8.14 -3.54
CA PRO A 99 -1.81 7.85 -2.11
C PRO A 99 -1.25 6.44 -1.88
N ASP A 100 -1.71 5.45 -2.65
CA ASP A 100 -1.20 4.09 -2.57
C ASP A 100 0.26 3.96 -3.03
N GLN A 101 0.70 4.73 -4.03
CA GLN A 101 2.11 4.74 -4.44
C GLN A 101 2.99 5.39 -3.39
N GLN A 102 2.49 6.45 -2.75
CA GLN A 102 3.20 7.07 -1.63
C GLN A 102 3.27 6.12 -0.43
N GLY A 103 2.18 5.40 -0.15
CA GLY A 103 2.13 4.36 0.87
C GLY A 103 3.10 3.22 0.58
N GLN A 104 3.22 2.81 -0.69
CA GLN A 104 4.21 1.81 -1.12
C GLN A 104 5.64 2.30 -0.88
N GLN A 105 5.96 3.55 -1.22
CA GLN A 105 7.29 4.11 -0.95
C GLN A 105 7.63 4.14 0.53
N ALA A 106 6.68 4.53 1.38
CA ALA A 106 6.83 4.45 2.83
C ALA A 106 7.04 2.99 3.27
N PHE A 107 6.29 2.04 2.71
CA PHE A 107 6.41 0.61 3.01
C PHE A 107 7.79 0.06 2.63
N ASP A 108 8.30 0.42 1.47
CA ASP A 108 9.62 0.01 0.97
C ASP A 108 10.75 0.60 1.85
N HIS A 109 10.55 1.79 2.42
CA HIS A 109 11.41 2.40 3.43
C HIS A 109 11.15 1.89 4.86
N GLN A 110 10.39 0.81 5.03
CA GLN A 110 10.03 0.20 6.33
C GLN A 110 9.22 1.12 7.27
N GLN A 111 8.67 2.22 6.76
CA GLN A 111 7.80 3.14 7.48
C GLN A 111 6.35 2.63 7.46
N TYR A 112 6.13 1.46 8.05
CA TYR A 112 4.87 0.72 7.91
C TYR A 112 3.65 1.45 8.46
N GLU A 113 3.78 2.22 9.54
CA GLU A 113 2.67 3.02 10.07
C GLU A 113 2.24 4.14 9.12
N GLN A 114 3.21 4.85 8.55
CA GLN A 114 2.95 5.91 7.59
C GLN A 114 2.37 5.32 6.30
N ALA A 115 2.88 4.16 5.87
CA ALA A 115 2.34 3.42 4.73
C ALA A 115 0.86 3.07 4.94
N ALA A 116 0.52 2.52 6.12
CA ALA A 116 -0.86 2.17 6.47
C ALA A 116 -1.80 3.38 6.42
N ALA A 117 -1.35 4.55 6.87
CA ALA A 117 -2.16 5.78 6.81
C ALA A 117 -2.38 6.29 5.38
N LYS A 118 -1.46 6.00 4.45
CA LYS A 118 -1.54 6.46 3.06
C LYS A 118 -2.31 5.50 2.14
N PHE A 119 -2.36 4.21 2.46
CA PHE A 119 -3.07 3.23 1.64
C PHE A 119 -4.59 3.43 1.70
N LYS A 120 -5.22 3.50 0.53
CA LYS A 120 -6.69 3.48 0.38
C LYS A 120 -7.25 2.07 0.26
N SER A 121 -6.46 1.13 -0.26
CA SER A 121 -6.86 -0.29 -0.35
C SER A 121 -6.79 -0.95 1.03
N PRO A 122 -7.89 -1.52 1.56
CA PRO A 122 -7.89 -2.20 2.86
C PRO A 122 -6.85 -3.33 2.95
N ASP A 123 -6.66 -4.10 1.88
CA ASP A 123 -5.65 -5.16 1.83
C ASP A 123 -4.22 -4.63 2.07
N TRP A 124 -3.92 -3.45 1.53
CA TRP A 124 -2.59 -2.86 1.59
C TRP A 124 -2.35 -2.17 2.92
N GLN A 125 -3.36 -1.46 3.39
CA GLN A 125 -3.39 -0.90 4.73
C GLN A 125 -3.17 -2.02 5.77
N ALA A 126 -3.87 -3.15 5.65
CA ALA A 126 -3.71 -4.28 6.55
C ALA A 126 -2.33 -4.94 6.46
N ALA A 127 -1.76 -5.07 5.25
CA ALA A 127 -0.40 -5.59 5.08
C ALA A 127 0.65 -4.68 5.76
N ALA A 128 0.48 -3.35 5.66
CA ALA A 128 1.31 -2.38 6.36
C ALA A 128 1.13 -2.44 7.88
N GLN A 129 -0.12 -2.46 8.37
CA GLN A 129 -0.42 -2.63 9.80
C GLN A 129 0.19 -3.93 10.35
N TYR A 130 0.13 -5.02 9.60
CA TYR A 130 0.73 -6.29 9.99
C TYR A 130 2.25 -6.18 10.13
N LYS A 131 2.93 -5.53 9.17
CA LYS A 131 4.39 -5.29 9.26
C LYS A 131 4.75 -4.31 10.37
N ALA A 132 3.84 -3.42 10.75
CA ALA A 132 3.93 -2.60 11.95
C ALA A 132 3.55 -3.35 13.25
N GLU A 133 3.36 -4.67 13.21
CA GLU A 133 2.96 -5.53 14.34
C GLU A 133 1.58 -5.19 14.95
N LYS A 134 0.78 -4.36 14.27
CA LYS A 134 -0.60 -4.01 14.63
C LYS A 134 -1.57 -5.07 14.12
N TYR A 135 -1.36 -6.32 14.55
CA TYR A 135 -2.04 -7.49 14.01
C TYR A 135 -3.57 -7.46 14.19
N GLN A 136 -4.05 -6.99 15.34
CA GLN A 136 -5.48 -6.88 15.58
C GLN A 136 -6.14 -5.86 14.63
N GLN A 137 -5.51 -4.69 14.45
CA GLN A 137 -5.99 -3.67 13.51
C GLN A 137 -5.97 -4.16 12.06
N ALA A 138 -4.93 -4.93 11.68
CA ALA A 138 -4.86 -5.56 10.37
C ALA A 138 -6.03 -6.53 10.12
N ALA A 139 -6.38 -7.35 11.13
CA ALA A 139 -7.50 -8.27 11.03
C ALA A 139 -8.87 -7.56 10.94
N GLU A 140 -9.03 -6.44 11.64
CA GLU A 140 -10.24 -5.60 11.61
C GLU A 140 -10.39 -4.88 10.26
N THR A 141 -9.30 -4.33 9.72
CA THR A 141 -9.26 -3.65 8.41
C THR A 141 -9.69 -4.59 7.27
N LEU A 142 -9.43 -5.89 7.39
CA LEU A 142 -9.81 -6.92 6.41
C LEU A 142 -11.23 -7.47 6.60
N GLN A 143 -11.95 -7.09 7.66
CA GLN A 143 -13.28 -7.59 7.96
C GLN A 143 -14.41 -7.04 7.05
N PRO A 144 -14.47 -5.75 6.67
CA PRO A 144 -15.63 -5.16 6.00
C PRO A 144 -15.72 -5.42 4.47
N LEU A 145 -15.11 -6.48 3.94
CA LEU A 145 -15.05 -6.70 2.50
C LEU A 145 -16.27 -7.50 2.00
N GLN A 146 -17.03 -6.95 1.05
CA GLN A 146 -18.30 -7.52 0.56
C GLN A 146 -18.13 -8.88 -0.13
N GLN A 147 -16.96 -9.15 -0.73
CA GLN A 147 -16.61 -10.46 -1.30
C GLN A 147 -15.11 -10.75 -1.08
N PRO A 148 -14.72 -11.25 0.09
CA PRO A 148 -13.32 -11.55 0.37
C PRO A 148 -12.86 -12.74 -0.47
N THR A 149 -11.68 -12.63 -1.10
CA THR A 149 -11.05 -13.78 -1.75
C THR A 149 -10.46 -14.74 -0.72
N ALA A 150 -10.06 -15.93 -1.16
CA ALA A 150 -9.35 -16.88 -0.29
C ALA A 150 -8.11 -16.25 0.35
N ASP A 151 -7.34 -15.45 -0.41
CA ASP A 151 -6.15 -14.77 0.11
C ASP A 151 -6.47 -13.71 1.18
N VAL A 152 -7.57 -12.96 1.03
CA VAL A 152 -7.98 -11.97 2.04
C VAL A 152 -8.35 -12.67 3.34
N TYR A 153 -9.09 -13.78 3.27
CA TYR A 153 -9.35 -14.60 4.45
C TYR A 153 -8.06 -15.17 5.05
N TYR A 154 -7.14 -15.67 4.22
CA TYR A 154 -5.82 -16.13 4.68
C TYR A 154 -5.04 -15.04 5.42
N ASN A 155 -4.97 -13.81 4.86
CA ASN A 155 -4.28 -12.68 5.47
C ASN A 155 -4.93 -12.28 6.81
N ARG A 156 -6.27 -12.23 6.86
CA ARG A 156 -7.00 -11.92 8.10
C ARG A 156 -6.78 -13.00 9.16
N ALA A 157 -6.85 -14.28 8.78
CA ALA A 157 -6.59 -15.40 9.69
C ALA A 157 -5.17 -15.36 10.25
N THR A 158 -4.18 -15.03 9.40
CA THR A 158 -2.79 -14.86 9.80
C THR A 158 -2.62 -13.71 10.77
N ALA A 159 -3.27 -12.57 10.52
CA ALA A 159 -3.28 -11.43 11.44
C ALA A 159 -3.93 -11.78 12.80
N LEU A 160 -5.08 -12.47 12.80
CA LEU A 160 -5.72 -12.95 14.03
C LEU A 160 -4.82 -13.92 14.82
N ALA A 161 -4.16 -14.83 14.11
CA ALA A 161 -3.23 -15.79 14.71
C ALA A 161 -2.05 -15.07 15.37
N LYS A 162 -1.50 -14.05 14.68
CA LYS A 162 -0.41 -13.22 15.23
C LYS A 162 -0.83 -12.34 16.40
N ALA A 163 -2.09 -11.90 16.42
CA ALA A 163 -2.71 -11.24 17.58
C ALA A 163 -3.00 -12.22 18.74
N GLY A 164 -2.69 -13.51 18.60
CA GLY A 164 -2.94 -14.53 19.62
C GLY A 164 -4.38 -15.03 19.69
N GLN A 165 -5.24 -14.60 18.76
CA GLN A 165 -6.62 -15.03 18.64
C GLN A 165 -6.71 -16.33 17.83
N LEU A 166 -6.15 -17.41 18.39
CA LEU A 166 -5.96 -18.70 17.69
C LEU A 166 -7.29 -19.33 17.24
N GLN A 167 -8.31 -19.33 18.10
CA GLN A 167 -9.62 -19.89 17.78
C GLN A 167 -10.31 -19.11 16.64
N PRO A 168 -10.49 -17.77 16.73
CA PRO A 168 -10.97 -16.97 15.60
C PRO A 168 -10.16 -17.16 14.32
N ALA A 169 -8.83 -17.30 14.42
CA ALA A 169 -7.99 -17.53 13.25
C ALA A 169 -8.35 -18.84 12.52
N LEU A 170 -8.62 -19.95 13.24
CA LEU A 170 -9.03 -21.22 12.63
C LEU A 170 -10.33 -21.10 11.84
N ASP A 171 -11.32 -20.40 12.38
CA ASP A 171 -12.60 -20.17 11.68
C ASP A 171 -12.39 -19.41 10.38
N VAL A 172 -11.50 -18.42 10.38
CA VAL A 172 -11.20 -17.61 9.20
C VAL A 172 -10.35 -18.39 8.19
N TYR A 173 -9.40 -19.23 8.62
CA TYR A 173 -8.70 -20.15 7.72
C TYR A 173 -9.65 -21.12 7.03
N ASN A 174 -10.65 -21.65 7.75
CA ASN A 174 -11.67 -22.51 7.16
C ASN A 174 -12.46 -21.78 6.06
N LYS A 175 -12.74 -20.48 6.21
CA LYS A 175 -13.36 -19.67 5.15
C LYS A 175 -12.44 -19.53 3.93
N ALA A 176 -11.14 -19.29 4.12
CA ALA A 176 -10.17 -19.26 3.03
C ALA A 176 -10.15 -20.59 2.25
N LEU A 177 -10.08 -21.72 2.97
CA LEU A 177 -10.04 -23.06 2.40
C LEU A 177 -11.37 -23.49 1.76
N LYS A 178 -12.49 -22.93 2.21
CA LYS A 178 -13.78 -23.14 1.54
C LYS A 178 -13.82 -22.50 0.15
N LEU A 179 -13.17 -21.34 -0.02
CA LEU A 179 -13.07 -20.67 -1.32
C LEU A 179 -11.99 -21.28 -2.21
N ASN A 180 -10.84 -21.65 -1.63
CA ASN A 180 -9.77 -22.34 -2.33
C ASN A 180 -9.25 -23.53 -1.48
N PRO A 181 -9.77 -24.75 -1.72
CA PRO A 181 -9.34 -25.94 -0.99
C PRO A 181 -7.86 -26.30 -1.15
N LYS A 182 -7.19 -25.77 -2.18
CA LYS A 182 -5.77 -26.02 -2.48
C LYS A 182 -4.86 -24.85 -2.06
N HIS A 183 -5.35 -23.92 -1.25
CA HIS A 183 -4.53 -22.80 -0.77
C HIS A 183 -3.46 -23.30 0.21
N GLU A 184 -2.24 -23.53 -0.30
CA GLU A 184 -1.13 -24.17 0.43
C GLU A 184 -0.79 -23.42 1.72
N ASP A 185 -0.64 -22.09 1.65
CA ASP A 185 -0.29 -21.29 2.83
C ASP A 185 -1.37 -21.33 3.92
N ALA A 186 -2.65 -21.34 3.53
CA ALA A 186 -3.76 -21.43 4.47
C ALA A 186 -3.82 -22.82 5.14
N LEU A 187 -3.56 -23.90 4.39
CA LEU A 187 -3.45 -25.25 4.96
C LEU A 187 -2.30 -25.34 5.97
N TYR A 188 -1.12 -24.85 5.58
CA TYR A 188 0.08 -24.89 6.41
C TYR A 188 -0.10 -24.06 7.69
N ASN A 189 -0.52 -22.80 7.56
CA ASN A 189 -0.67 -21.92 8.72
C ASN A 189 -1.80 -22.37 9.65
N LYS A 190 -2.92 -22.87 9.11
CA LYS A 190 -3.99 -23.45 9.92
C LYS A 190 -3.48 -24.61 10.77
N LYS A 191 -2.72 -25.53 10.18
CA LYS A 191 -2.11 -26.66 10.91
C LYS A 191 -1.21 -26.19 12.04
N LEU A 192 -0.41 -25.15 11.81
CA LEU A 192 0.39 -24.54 12.88
C LEU A 192 -0.50 -24.01 14.01
N VAL A 193 -1.62 -23.34 13.70
CA VAL A 193 -2.54 -22.78 14.70
C VAL A 193 -3.20 -23.89 15.52
N GLU A 194 -3.60 -24.98 14.88
CA GLU A 194 -4.17 -26.16 15.55
C GLU A 194 -3.17 -26.75 16.56
N GLN A 195 -1.91 -26.92 16.16
CA GLN A 195 -0.85 -27.42 17.04
C GLN A 195 -0.59 -26.51 18.24
N ALA A 196 -0.61 -25.19 18.04
CA ALA A 196 -0.46 -24.22 19.14
C ALA A 196 -1.59 -24.32 20.15
N LEU A 197 -2.82 -24.44 19.65
CA LEU A 197 -4.00 -24.55 20.48
C LEU A 197 -4.01 -25.86 21.28
N GLU A 198 -3.58 -26.97 20.67
CA GLU A 198 -3.44 -28.26 21.36
C GLU A 198 -2.40 -28.19 22.48
N LYS A 199 -1.23 -27.60 22.20
CA LYS A 199 -0.19 -27.41 23.22
C LYS A 199 -0.67 -26.52 24.36
N GLN A 200 -1.36 -25.42 24.06
CA GLN A 200 -1.96 -24.55 25.08
C GLN A 200 -2.96 -25.29 25.98
N LYS A 201 -3.72 -26.26 25.42
CA LYS A 201 -4.63 -27.09 26.21
C LYS A 201 -3.90 -28.10 27.08
N GLN A 202 -2.78 -28.65 26.61
CA GLN A 202 -1.93 -29.56 27.40
C GLN A 202 -1.28 -28.84 28.58
N ASP A 203 -0.68 -27.67 28.33
CA ASP A 203 -0.03 -26.85 29.37
C ASP A 203 -1.03 -26.48 30.47
N LYS A 204 -2.27 -26.11 30.10
CA LYS A 204 -3.34 -25.81 31.07
C LYS A 204 -3.75 -27.01 31.93
N LYS A 205 -3.75 -28.23 31.37
CA LYS A 205 -4.04 -29.44 32.14
C LYS A 205 -2.92 -29.73 33.14
N GLN A 206 -1.67 -29.58 32.70
CA GLN A 206 -0.50 -29.83 33.54
C GLN A 206 -0.38 -28.84 34.71
N ASP A 207 -0.74 -27.57 34.50
CA ASP A 207 -0.82 -26.56 35.56
C ASP A 207 -1.95 -26.85 36.56
N GLN A 208 -3.11 -27.35 36.09
CA GLN A 208 -4.20 -27.77 36.96
C GLN A 208 -3.80 -28.98 37.82
N ASP A 209 -3.13 -29.97 37.24
CA ASP A 209 -2.66 -31.15 37.97
C ASP A 209 -1.59 -30.79 39.02
N LYS A 210 -0.67 -29.87 38.70
CA LYS A 210 0.30 -29.34 39.67
C LYS A 210 -0.36 -28.60 40.83
N LYS A 211 -1.31 -27.70 40.56
CA LYS A 211 -2.04 -26.98 41.62
C LYS A 211 -2.81 -27.94 42.53
N LYS A 212 -3.41 -28.99 41.96
CA LYS A 212 -4.12 -30.01 42.74
C LYS A 212 -3.16 -30.82 43.63
N SER A 213 -1.97 -31.15 43.13
CA SER A 213 -0.92 -31.80 43.95
C SER A 213 -0.33 -30.90 45.03
N ASP A 214 -0.20 -29.59 44.79
CA ASP A 214 0.29 -28.65 45.80
C ASP A 214 -0.78 -28.37 46.89
N GLU A 215 -2.06 -28.31 46.53
CA GLU A 215 -3.17 -28.27 47.51
C GLU A 215 -3.28 -29.56 48.33
N GLU A 216 -3.03 -30.73 47.75
CA GLU A 216 -2.96 -31.99 48.50
C GLU A 216 -1.78 -32.02 49.48
N LYS A 217 -0.62 -31.47 49.11
CA LYS A 217 0.54 -31.35 50.01
C LYS A 217 0.32 -30.33 51.13
N GLN A 218 -0.37 -29.21 50.87
CA GLN A 218 -0.75 -28.26 51.92
C GLN A 218 -1.80 -28.85 52.87
N ASN A 219 -2.77 -29.62 52.36
CA ASN A 219 -3.76 -30.31 53.20
C ASN A 219 -3.16 -31.47 54.03
N GLU A 220 -2.10 -32.14 53.57
CA GLU A 220 -1.37 -33.12 54.39
C GLU A 220 -0.53 -32.44 55.48
N GLN A 221 -0.12 -31.18 55.28
CA GLN A 221 0.66 -30.43 56.27
C GLN A 221 -0.21 -29.73 57.33
N ASP A 222 -1.46 -29.37 57.01
CA ASP A 222 -2.46 -28.90 58.00
C ASP A 222 -3.16 -30.04 58.76
N LYS A 223 -3.17 -31.27 58.23
CA LYS A 223 -3.71 -32.45 58.95
C LYS A 223 -2.86 -32.96 60.11
N GLN A 224 -1.72 -32.35 60.41
CA GLN A 224 -0.92 -32.65 61.60
C GLN A 224 -1.16 -31.67 62.78
N THR A 225 -2.03 -30.66 62.66
CA THR A 225 -2.21 -29.68 63.76
C THR A 225 -3.63 -29.62 64.37
N GLU A 226 -4.66 -30.21 63.79
CA GLU A 226 -6.01 -30.15 64.40
C GLU A 226 -6.64 -31.53 64.61
N SER A 227 -6.23 -32.17 65.70
CA SER A 227 -7.12 -33.04 66.47
C SER A 227 -7.75 -32.21 67.58
N ASN A 228 -8.85 -31.51 67.26
CA ASN A 228 -9.99 -31.40 68.18
C ASN A 228 -11.21 -30.73 67.52
N GLN A 229 -12.35 -31.40 67.71
CA GLN A 229 -13.71 -30.85 67.78
C GLN A 229 -14.60 -30.86 66.52
N ALA A 230 -15.24 -32.03 66.34
CA ALA A 230 -16.66 -32.29 66.15
C ALA A 230 -17.63 -31.19 65.62
N SER A 231 -18.40 -31.59 64.58
CA SER A 231 -19.89 -31.59 64.46
C SER A 231 -20.43 -30.97 63.15
N GLN A 232 -20.78 -31.85 62.18
CA GLN A 232 -22.05 -32.04 61.44
C GLN A 232 -22.94 -30.85 60.92
N PRO A 233 -23.86 -31.08 59.95
CA PRO A 233 -23.76 -30.58 58.56
C PRO A 233 -24.95 -29.71 58.12
N GLU A 234 -24.84 -28.99 56.98
CA GLU A 234 -26.04 -28.65 56.19
C GLU A 234 -25.79 -28.27 54.73
N LYS A 235 -26.84 -28.49 53.95
CA LYS A 235 -27.01 -28.42 52.49
C LYS A 235 -27.30 -26.98 52.06
N GLU A 236 -27.00 -26.61 50.82
CA GLU A 236 -28.01 -26.37 49.75
C GLU A 236 -27.37 -25.79 48.49
N ALA A 237 -28.11 -25.98 47.41
CA ALA A 237 -27.73 -25.77 46.04
C ALA A 237 -28.09 -24.36 45.54
N ASP A 238 -27.44 -24.04 44.42
CA ASP A 238 -28.05 -23.56 43.19
C ASP A 238 -27.80 -22.10 42.77
N ASP A 239 -27.43 -22.05 41.49
CA ASP A 239 -27.62 -21.03 40.48
C ASP A 239 -27.24 -19.57 40.76
N LYS A 240 -26.19 -19.11 40.06
CA LYS A 240 -26.24 -17.87 39.27
C LYS A 240 -25.05 -17.72 38.32
N GLN A 241 -25.42 -17.38 37.08
CA GLN A 241 -24.67 -16.62 36.07
C GLN A 241 -23.74 -17.36 35.11
N ALA A 242 -24.38 -18.03 34.16
CA ALA A 242 -23.95 -18.02 32.77
C ALA A 242 -24.23 -16.65 32.12
N GLN A 243 -23.43 -15.62 32.41
CA GLN A 243 -23.33 -14.44 31.53
C GLN A 243 -22.07 -13.61 31.80
N GLN A 244 -20.93 -14.04 31.24
CA GLN A 244 -19.77 -13.17 31.02
C GLN A 244 -18.82 -13.78 29.96
N GLN A 245 -19.31 -13.87 28.73
CA GLN A 245 -18.43 -13.91 27.55
C GLN A 245 -18.18 -12.47 27.12
N SER A 246 -17.22 -11.82 27.75
CA SER A 246 -16.37 -10.74 27.20
C SER A 246 -15.56 -10.14 28.34
N ALA A 247 -14.23 -10.09 28.15
CA ALA A 247 -13.23 -9.43 29.00
C ALA A 247 -12.89 -10.10 30.34
N GLN A 248 -11.94 -11.05 30.29
CA GLN A 248 -10.73 -11.09 31.12
C GLN A 248 -9.98 -12.41 30.84
N ASN A 249 -8.80 -12.35 30.23
CA ASN A 249 -7.83 -13.44 30.34
C ASN A 249 -7.15 -13.24 31.71
N PRO A 250 -7.39 -14.09 32.72
CA PRO A 250 -6.62 -14.03 33.96
C PRO A 250 -5.28 -14.71 33.68
N ASP A 251 -4.19 -13.99 33.95
CA ASP A 251 -2.79 -14.41 33.92
C ASP A 251 -2.45 -15.71 33.18
N LYS A 252 -2.06 -15.58 31.90
CA LYS A 252 -1.29 -16.64 31.24
C LYS A 252 0.04 -16.77 31.99
N SER A 253 0.42 -17.98 32.40
CA SER A 253 1.74 -18.23 32.97
C SER A 253 2.83 -17.75 31.99
N ASP A 254 3.97 -17.30 32.52
CA ASP A 254 5.04 -16.76 31.66
C ASP A 254 5.57 -17.82 30.68
N GLU A 255 5.50 -19.10 31.03
CA GLU A 255 5.79 -20.23 30.15
C GLU A 255 4.80 -20.32 28.98
N GLN A 256 3.49 -20.09 29.21
CA GLN A 256 2.50 -20.04 28.13
C GLN A 256 2.72 -18.85 27.20
N LYS A 257 3.13 -17.69 27.73
CA LYS A 257 3.47 -16.51 26.90
C LYS A 257 4.69 -16.80 26.02
N GLN A 258 5.75 -17.35 26.59
CA GLN A 258 6.96 -17.73 25.84
C GLN A 258 6.69 -18.79 24.77
N ALA A 259 5.90 -19.82 25.10
CA ALA A 259 5.50 -20.85 24.14
C ALA A 259 4.69 -20.26 22.98
N GLN A 260 3.79 -19.32 23.30
CA GLN A 260 3.01 -18.60 22.30
C GLN A 260 3.90 -17.75 21.38
N GLU A 261 4.88 -17.01 21.92
CA GLU A 261 5.82 -16.22 21.13
C GLU A 261 6.69 -17.05 20.19
N GLN A 262 7.21 -18.18 20.68
CA GLN A 262 7.98 -19.11 19.84
C GLN A 262 7.15 -19.66 18.69
N TRP A 263 5.86 -19.90 18.94
CA TRP A 263 4.96 -20.34 17.91
C TRP A 263 4.62 -19.23 16.91
N LEU A 264 4.36 -18.02 17.39
CA LEU A 264 4.10 -16.84 16.55
C LEU A 264 5.22 -16.63 15.52
N LYS A 265 6.47 -16.89 15.90
CA LYS A 265 7.63 -16.82 14.99
C LYS A 265 7.64 -17.87 13.87
N ARG A 266 6.89 -18.98 14.02
CA ARG A 266 6.82 -20.06 13.01
C ARG A 266 5.81 -19.78 11.92
N ILE A 267 4.82 -18.93 12.18
CA ILE A 267 3.88 -18.50 11.13
C ILE A 267 4.67 -17.63 10.14
N PRO A 268 4.75 -18.03 8.86
CA PRO A 268 5.41 -17.26 7.81
C PRO A 268 4.86 -15.83 7.73
N ASP A 269 5.75 -14.84 7.68
CA ASP A 269 5.40 -13.43 7.62
C ASP A 269 5.38 -12.89 6.18
N ASP A 270 4.40 -13.33 5.38
CA ASP A 270 4.22 -12.79 4.01
C ASP A 270 2.80 -12.30 3.63
N PRO A 271 2.17 -11.39 4.39
CA PRO A 271 1.02 -10.65 3.87
C PRO A 271 1.39 -9.68 2.74
N ALA A 272 2.68 -9.34 2.62
CA ALA A 272 3.22 -8.39 1.63
C ALA A 272 3.37 -8.99 0.22
N GLY A 273 3.42 -10.32 0.09
CA GLY A 273 3.49 -11.01 -1.19
C GLY A 273 2.31 -10.63 -2.08
N LEU A 274 1.13 -10.44 -1.49
CA LEU A 274 -0.07 -9.97 -2.19
C LEU A 274 0.07 -8.51 -2.64
N LEU A 275 0.63 -7.66 -1.78
CA LEU A 275 0.94 -6.25 -2.09
C LEU A 275 1.88 -6.15 -3.30
N LYS A 276 3.00 -6.88 -3.27
CA LYS A 276 4.00 -6.90 -4.35
C LYS A 276 3.42 -7.41 -5.67
N ARG A 277 2.62 -8.49 -5.64
CA ARG A 277 1.95 -9.04 -6.82
C ARG A 277 0.95 -8.06 -7.42
N LYS A 278 0.14 -7.39 -6.60
CA LYS A 278 -0.87 -6.44 -7.05
C LYS A 278 -0.25 -5.18 -7.65
N PHE A 279 0.81 -4.63 -7.06
CA PHE A 279 1.54 -3.49 -7.64
C PHE A 279 2.17 -3.84 -8.98
N LYS A 280 2.82 -5.01 -9.09
CA LYS A 280 3.37 -5.49 -10.36
C LYS A 280 2.29 -5.62 -11.43
N TYR A 281 1.11 -6.13 -11.06
CA TYR A 281 -0.03 -6.25 -11.97
C TYR A 281 -0.57 -4.89 -12.41
N GLN A 282 -0.83 -3.97 -11.49
CA GLN A 282 -1.32 -2.61 -11.82
C GLN A 282 -0.33 -1.84 -12.69
N TYR A 283 0.96 -1.90 -12.37
CA TYR A 283 2.01 -1.29 -13.19
C TYR A 283 1.99 -1.86 -14.61
N SER A 284 1.85 -3.19 -14.75
CA SER A 284 1.78 -3.84 -16.07
C SER A 284 0.53 -3.45 -16.88
N GLN A 285 -0.62 -3.25 -16.22
CA GLN A 285 -1.84 -2.81 -16.90
C GLN A 285 -1.73 -1.38 -17.43
N ARG A 286 -1.13 -0.47 -16.65
CA ARG A 286 -0.94 0.92 -17.06
C ARG A 286 -0.01 1.02 -18.28
N ASN A 287 1.06 0.23 -18.30
CA ASN A 287 1.99 0.17 -19.44
C ASN A 287 1.40 -0.51 -20.69
N ARG A 288 0.42 -1.41 -20.54
CA ARG A 288 -0.28 -2.00 -21.69
C ARG A 288 -1.28 -1.02 -22.31
N GLY A 289 -1.95 -0.20 -21.49
CA GLY A 289 -2.84 0.85 -21.97
C GLY A 289 -2.11 1.92 -22.78
N SER A 290 -0.89 2.30 -22.39
CA SER A 290 -0.08 3.31 -23.09
C SER A 290 0.60 2.82 -24.39
N GLN A 291 0.43 1.56 -24.79
CA GLN A 291 0.94 1.03 -26.06
C GLN A 291 -0.17 0.77 -27.10
N GLN A 292 -1.42 1.04 -26.74
CA GLN A 292 -2.58 0.85 -27.62
C GLN A 292 -3.24 2.17 -28.06
N GLU A 293 -2.66 3.31 -27.70
CA GLU A 293 -2.97 4.64 -28.23
C GLU A 293 -1.79 5.13 -29.08
#